data_AF-A0A1I7UU11-F1
#
_entry.id   AF-A0A1I7UU11-F1
#
_cell.length_a   1.000
_cell.length_b   1.000
_cell.length_c   1.000
_cell.angle_alpha   90.00
_cell.angle_beta   90.00
_cell.angle_gamma   90.00
#
_symmetry.space_group_name_H-M   'P 1'
#
loop_
_entity.id
_entity.type
_entity.pdbx_description
1 polymer ?
#
loop_
_entity_poly.entity_id
_entity_poly.type
_entity_poly.pdbx_seq_one_letter_code
_entity_poly.pdbx_strand_id
1 'polypeptide(L)'
;MTAFSLLQLPLVAMEHVLCMMNPLELIDVSLASSRAKRSVKFFSKTKKKYSVVFDNRWHLISLCGDGTMWTLQMTTSEACTGQYLTKKYSENPLKDIMNWFDHAKEVLQCEINNVTLDLNYPSSENRQTVDWLAAQGSTMNYMEVLNSGEESGDDLKEDDLRYLMEKIQASKVFMLMVKKYKADFRMEIPGKPYHLHIENAQFIDYDQLLRLESPVIILRESILTSQEINRFLKSWMSCETHLELEAMQINISSRNAMNEIMNLPYERTNDPKLIEAFADYPHHFKITFDMITIQRCDGEKKVTGAFALSPDGSCCLFLLVH
;
A
#
# COMPACT_ATOMS: atom_id res chain seq x y z
N MET A 1 -25.42 29.51 -29.80
CA MET A 1 -24.74 28.22 -29.99
C MET A 1 -25.80 27.15 -30.22
N THR A 2 -25.73 26.40 -31.33
CA THR A 2 -26.58 25.23 -31.56
C THR A 2 -26.04 24.04 -30.75
N ALA A 3 -26.90 23.33 -30.04
CA ALA A 3 -26.50 22.16 -29.24
C ALA A 3 -26.01 21.02 -30.15
N PHE A 4 -24.88 20.40 -29.80
CA PHE A 4 -24.34 19.24 -30.52
C PHE A 4 -25.02 17.95 -30.03
N SER A 5 -25.71 17.25 -30.93
CA SER A 5 -26.45 16.02 -30.58
C SER A 5 -25.58 14.77 -30.63
N LEU A 6 -24.68 14.63 -29.65
CA LEU A 6 -23.74 13.50 -29.54
C LEU A 6 -24.41 12.12 -29.72
N LEU A 7 -25.57 11.92 -29.08
CA LEU A 7 -26.26 10.62 -29.07
C LEU A 7 -27.03 10.31 -30.36
N GLN A 8 -27.12 11.26 -31.29
CA GLN A 8 -27.75 11.08 -32.61
C GLN A 8 -26.73 10.72 -33.69
N LEU A 9 -25.43 10.75 -33.38
CA LEU A 9 -24.39 10.34 -34.31
C LEU A 9 -24.49 8.85 -34.65
N PRO A 10 -24.04 8.43 -35.85
CA PRO A 10 -23.77 7.03 -36.13
C PRO A 10 -22.83 6.42 -35.09
N LEU A 11 -22.99 5.13 -34.79
CA LEU A 11 -22.28 4.45 -33.70
C LEU A 11 -20.76 4.71 -33.73
N VAL A 12 -20.13 4.50 -34.90
CA VAL A 12 -18.68 4.69 -35.08
C VAL A 12 -18.25 6.13 -34.79
N ALA A 13 -19.00 7.12 -35.28
CA ALA A 13 -18.70 8.53 -35.02
C ALA A 13 -18.86 8.90 -33.54
N MET A 14 -19.89 8.36 -32.88
CA MET A 14 -20.08 8.53 -31.43
C MET A 14 -18.92 7.92 -30.64
N GLU A 15 -18.50 6.69 -30.97
CA GLU A 15 -17.38 6.02 -30.31
C GLU A 15 -16.05 6.77 -30.50
N HIS A 16 -15.81 7.36 -31.67
CA HIS A 16 -14.66 8.23 -31.89
C HIS A 16 -14.68 9.45 -30.98
N VAL A 17 -15.84 10.09 -30.79
CA VAL A 17 -15.96 11.22 -29.85
C VAL A 17 -15.70 10.77 -28.40
N LEU A 18 -16.30 9.65 -27.98
CA LEU A 18 -16.06 9.09 -26.64
C LEU A 18 -14.58 8.71 -26.43
N CYS A 19 -13.89 8.25 -27.47
CA CYS A 19 -12.47 7.90 -27.38
C CYS A 19 -11.53 9.10 -27.19
N MET A 20 -12.00 10.31 -27.49
CA MET A 20 -11.24 11.55 -27.24
C MET A 20 -11.44 12.09 -25.83
N MET A 21 -12.42 11.57 -25.09
CA MET A 21 -12.73 12.00 -23.72
C MET A 21 -11.88 11.27 -22.70
N ASN A 22 -11.52 11.99 -21.64
CA ASN A 22 -10.90 11.36 -20.48
C ASN A 22 -11.95 10.63 -19.61
N PRO A 23 -11.53 9.80 -18.64
CA PRO A 23 -12.45 9.00 -17.85
C PRO A 23 -13.45 9.80 -17.02
N LEU A 24 -13.07 10.98 -16.52
CA LEU A 24 -13.97 11.85 -15.76
C LEU A 24 -15.04 12.46 -16.66
N GLU A 25 -14.66 12.89 -17.87
CA GLU A 25 -15.60 13.37 -18.89
C GLU A 25 -16.57 12.29 -19.35
N LEU A 26 -16.09 11.05 -19.53
CA LEU A 26 -16.94 9.90 -19.84
C LEU A 26 -17.99 9.68 -18.74
N ILE A 27 -17.59 9.80 -17.47
CA ILE A 27 -18.51 9.70 -16.34
C ILE A 27 -19.51 10.87 -16.35
N ASP A 28 -19.06 12.10 -16.57
CA ASP A 28 -19.95 13.26 -16.63
C ASP A 28 -20.96 13.13 -17.79
N VAL A 29 -20.54 12.65 -18.98
CA VAL A 29 -21.45 12.33 -20.09
C VAL A 29 -22.47 11.27 -19.69
N SER A 30 -22.03 10.23 -18.97
CA SER A 30 -22.91 9.15 -18.53
C SER A 30 -23.99 9.62 -17.55
N LEU A 31 -23.75 10.70 -16.80
CA LEU A 31 -24.72 11.31 -15.89
C LEU A 31 -25.81 12.12 -16.62
N ALA A 32 -25.60 12.50 -17.89
CA ALA A 32 -26.53 13.36 -18.61
C ALA A 32 -27.88 12.69 -18.96
N SER A 33 -27.92 11.37 -19.17
CA SER A 33 -29.17 10.62 -19.41
C SER A 33 -28.95 9.10 -19.36
N SER A 34 -30.03 8.33 -19.17
CA SER A 34 -29.99 6.85 -19.26
C SER A 34 -29.56 6.32 -20.63
N ARG A 35 -29.71 7.12 -21.70
CA ARG A 35 -29.17 6.77 -23.03
C ARG A 35 -27.67 7.00 -23.06
N ALA A 36 -27.19 8.15 -22.56
CA ALA A 36 -25.76 8.44 -22.47
C ALA A 36 -25.02 7.41 -21.59
N LYS A 37 -25.59 7.07 -20.42
CA LYS A 37 -25.06 6.02 -19.54
C LYS A 37 -24.86 4.70 -20.27
N ARG A 38 -25.86 4.25 -21.04
CA ARG A 38 -25.78 3.02 -21.85
C ARG A 38 -24.71 3.12 -22.95
N SER A 39 -24.62 4.25 -23.64
CA SER A 39 -23.61 4.46 -24.68
C SER A 39 -22.19 4.40 -24.12
N VAL A 40 -21.90 5.13 -23.04
CA VAL A 40 -20.58 5.12 -22.39
C VAL A 40 -20.25 3.73 -21.85
N LYS A 41 -21.20 3.09 -21.16
CA LYS A 41 -21.01 1.73 -20.63
C LYS A 41 -20.72 0.70 -21.73
N PHE A 42 -21.39 0.80 -22.87
CA PHE A 42 -21.12 -0.07 -24.02
C PHE A 42 -19.73 0.18 -24.60
N PHE A 43 -19.36 1.46 -24.77
CA PHE A 43 -18.04 1.86 -25.23
C PHE A 43 -16.93 1.34 -24.31
N SER A 44 -17.04 1.54 -23.00
CA SER A 44 -16.02 1.18 -22.00
C SER A 44 -15.74 -0.33 -21.92
N LYS A 45 -16.70 -1.20 -22.24
CA LYS A 45 -16.51 -2.67 -22.26
C LYS A 45 -15.38 -3.15 -23.17
N THR A 46 -15.10 -2.40 -24.23
CA THR A 46 -14.10 -2.78 -25.24
C THR A 46 -12.74 -2.15 -25.00
N LYS A 47 -12.62 -1.33 -23.93
CA LYS A 47 -11.41 -0.58 -23.62
C LYS A 47 -10.63 -1.23 -22.49
N LYS A 48 -9.34 -0.86 -22.39
CA LYS A 48 -8.51 -1.26 -21.25
C LYS A 48 -9.15 -0.75 -19.97
N LYS A 49 -9.09 -1.57 -18.92
CA LYS A 49 -9.59 -1.20 -17.61
C LYS A 49 -8.62 -0.23 -16.93
N TYR A 50 -9.18 0.73 -16.19
CA TYR A 50 -8.43 1.62 -15.33
C TYR A 50 -8.06 0.91 -14.02
N SER A 51 -6.84 1.12 -13.55
CA SER A 51 -6.53 0.86 -12.13
C SER A 51 -7.07 2.02 -11.31
N VAL A 52 -7.78 1.73 -10.22
CA VAL A 52 -8.36 2.77 -9.37
C VAL A 52 -7.63 2.86 -8.05
N VAL A 53 -7.39 4.09 -7.61
CA VAL A 53 -6.85 4.44 -6.29
C VAL A 53 -7.94 5.18 -5.51
N PHE A 54 -8.22 4.76 -4.28
CA PHE A 54 -9.08 5.48 -3.33
C PHE A 54 -8.24 5.98 -2.16
N ASP A 55 -8.36 7.26 -1.82
CA ASP A 55 -7.69 7.87 -0.66
C ASP A 55 -8.74 8.66 0.12
N ASN A 56 -9.10 8.17 1.32
CA ASN A 56 -10.11 8.82 2.15
C ASN A 56 -9.56 10.10 2.82
N ARG A 57 -8.27 10.17 3.16
CA ARG A 57 -7.60 11.33 3.78
C ARG A 57 -7.80 12.60 2.96
N TRP A 58 -7.80 12.47 1.64
CA TRP A 58 -8.03 13.59 0.72
C TRP A 58 -9.38 13.56 0.02
N HIS A 59 -10.26 12.60 0.37
CA HIS A 59 -11.56 12.34 -0.27
C HIS A 59 -11.47 12.27 -1.80
N LEU A 60 -10.52 11.49 -2.31
CA LEU A 60 -10.22 11.44 -3.73
C LEU A 60 -10.26 10.03 -4.31
N ILE A 61 -10.52 9.98 -5.60
CA ILE A 61 -10.38 8.79 -6.43
C ILE A 61 -9.57 9.14 -7.67
N SER A 62 -8.59 8.31 -7.97
CA SER A 62 -7.76 8.43 -9.17
C SER A 62 -7.99 7.24 -10.09
N LEU A 63 -8.21 7.53 -11.37
CA LEU A 63 -8.30 6.57 -12.46
C LEU A 63 -6.96 6.59 -13.21
N CYS A 64 -6.24 5.47 -13.22
CA CYS A 64 -4.94 5.34 -13.88
C CYS A 64 -5.06 4.46 -15.13
N GLY A 65 -4.63 4.97 -16.29
CA GLY A 65 -4.65 4.26 -17.57
C GLY A 65 -3.67 4.85 -18.58
N ASP A 66 -2.99 3.98 -19.34
CA ASP A 66 -2.04 4.32 -20.41
C ASP A 66 -1.01 5.41 -19.99
N GLY A 67 -0.46 5.29 -18.78
CA GLY A 67 0.55 6.21 -18.24
C GLY A 67 0.01 7.57 -17.76
N THR A 68 -1.30 7.77 -17.81
CA THR A 68 -1.98 9.00 -17.36
C THR A 68 -2.84 8.72 -16.13
N MET A 69 -2.99 9.72 -15.27
CA MET A 69 -3.81 9.66 -14.05
C MET A 69 -4.80 10.83 -14.05
N TRP A 70 -6.08 10.52 -13.81
CA TRP A 70 -7.14 11.52 -13.63
C TRP A 70 -7.74 11.39 -12.24
N THR A 71 -7.70 12.47 -11.47
CA THR A 71 -8.10 12.49 -10.08
C THR A 71 -9.34 13.36 -9.89
N LEU A 72 -10.35 12.80 -9.24
CA LEU A 72 -11.48 13.55 -8.69
C LEU A 72 -11.30 13.65 -7.18
N GLN A 73 -11.44 14.86 -6.66
CA GLN A 73 -11.45 15.15 -5.23
C GLN A 73 -12.77 15.82 -4.87
N MET A 74 -13.43 15.32 -3.82
CA MET A 74 -14.53 16.04 -3.17
C MET A 74 -13.97 16.92 -2.05
N THR A 75 -14.43 18.16 -1.96
CA THR A 75 -13.91 19.13 -0.97
C THR A 75 -15.02 20.04 -0.46
N THR A 76 -14.85 20.58 0.74
CA THR A 76 -15.72 21.64 1.29
C THR A 76 -15.24 23.04 0.89
N SER A 77 -14.11 23.14 0.16
CA SER A 77 -13.55 24.39 -0.37
C SER A 77 -13.97 24.65 -1.82
N GLU A 78 -13.48 25.75 -2.40
CA GLU A 78 -13.82 26.14 -3.77
C GLU A 78 -13.51 25.04 -4.81
N ALA A 79 -14.47 24.81 -5.70
CA ALA A 79 -14.34 23.87 -6.80
C ALA A 79 -13.39 24.44 -7.88
N CYS A 80 -12.56 23.57 -8.46
CA CYS A 80 -11.71 23.93 -9.58
C CYS A 80 -11.52 22.73 -10.51
N THR A 81 -11.36 22.97 -11.79
CA THR A 81 -11.10 21.92 -12.78
C THR A 81 -9.78 22.20 -13.46
N GLY A 82 -8.78 21.35 -13.18
CA GLY A 82 -7.50 21.32 -13.87
C GLY A 82 -7.43 20.15 -14.86
N GLN A 83 -6.30 20.03 -15.56
CA GLN A 83 -6.10 18.99 -16.57
C GLN A 83 -6.15 17.55 -16.00
N TYR A 84 -5.59 17.34 -14.80
CA TYR A 84 -5.49 16.02 -14.16
C TYR A 84 -6.23 15.92 -12.82
N LEU A 85 -6.60 17.06 -12.22
CA LEU A 85 -7.28 17.14 -10.94
C LEU A 85 -8.56 17.94 -11.09
N THR A 86 -9.69 17.31 -10.78
CA THR A 86 -10.99 17.97 -10.67
C THR A 86 -11.39 18.00 -9.21
N LYS A 87 -11.63 19.19 -8.67
CA LYS A 87 -12.20 19.40 -7.33
C LYS A 87 -13.67 19.78 -7.46
N LYS A 88 -14.56 18.99 -6.85
CA LYS A 88 -15.99 19.29 -6.77
C LYS A 88 -16.36 19.64 -5.33
N TYR A 89 -17.14 20.69 -5.15
CA TYR A 89 -17.66 21.07 -3.83
C TYR A 89 -18.67 20.00 -3.35
N SER A 90 -18.58 19.62 -2.09
CA SER A 90 -19.48 18.69 -1.42
C SER A 90 -19.59 19.02 0.07
N GLU A 91 -20.80 18.96 0.60
CA GLU A 91 -21.06 19.07 2.05
C GLU A 91 -20.64 17.79 2.80
N ASN A 92 -20.63 16.64 2.12
CA ASN A 92 -20.20 15.36 2.67
C ASN A 92 -19.21 14.66 1.71
N PRO A 93 -17.94 15.12 1.69
CA PRO A 93 -16.98 14.70 0.68
C PRO A 93 -16.77 13.18 0.58
N LEU A 94 -16.67 12.50 1.72
CA LEU A 94 -16.43 11.06 1.77
C LEU A 94 -17.61 10.27 1.20
N LYS A 95 -18.84 10.60 1.62
CA LYS A 95 -20.04 9.93 1.10
C LYS A 95 -20.23 10.20 -0.39
N ASP A 96 -20.00 11.42 -0.83
CA ASP A 96 -20.22 11.81 -2.22
C ASP A 96 -19.18 11.21 -3.17
N ILE A 97 -17.91 11.07 -2.74
CA ILE A 97 -16.90 10.38 -3.56
C ILE A 97 -17.18 8.88 -3.67
N MET A 98 -17.68 8.24 -2.61
CA MET A 98 -18.11 6.83 -2.62
C MET A 98 -19.28 6.61 -3.58
N ASN A 99 -20.33 7.44 -3.48
CA ASN A 99 -21.49 7.40 -4.38
C ASN A 99 -21.08 7.65 -5.85
N TRP A 100 -20.19 8.60 -6.07
CA TRP A 100 -19.66 8.87 -7.40
C TRP A 100 -18.96 7.64 -7.98
N PHE A 101 -18.17 6.94 -7.16
CA PHE A 101 -17.48 5.74 -7.60
C PHE A 101 -18.42 4.59 -7.90
N ASP A 102 -19.49 4.38 -7.13
CA ASP A 102 -20.45 3.31 -7.43
C ASP A 102 -21.03 3.46 -8.85
N HIS A 103 -21.29 4.70 -9.27
CA HIS A 103 -21.68 5.00 -10.64
C HIS A 103 -20.52 4.83 -11.64
N ALA A 104 -19.31 5.31 -11.30
CA ALA A 104 -18.13 5.19 -12.14
C ALA A 104 -17.76 3.73 -12.43
N LYS A 105 -17.79 2.86 -11.41
CA LYS A 105 -17.59 1.41 -11.51
C LYS A 105 -18.58 0.77 -12.47
N GLU A 106 -19.85 1.17 -12.38
CA GLU A 106 -20.89 0.61 -13.27
C GLU A 106 -20.67 0.99 -14.74
N VAL A 107 -20.21 2.22 -14.99
CA VAL A 107 -20.04 2.78 -16.33
C VAL A 107 -18.73 2.35 -16.95
N LEU A 108 -17.62 2.48 -16.23
CA LEU A 108 -16.28 2.18 -16.72
C LEU A 108 -15.83 0.73 -16.51
N GLN A 109 -16.58 -0.06 -15.73
CA GLN A 109 -16.25 -1.45 -15.39
C GLN A 109 -14.85 -1.61 -14.76
N CYS A 110 -14.48 -0.64 -13.93
CA CYS A 110 -13.23 -0.61 -13.18
C CYS A 110 -13.41 -1.06 -11.72
N GLU A 111 -12.30 -1.40 -11.06
CA GLU A 111 -12.27 -1.92 -9.69
C GLU A 111 -11.20 -1.18 -8.89
N ILE A 112 -11.47 -0.97 -7.60
CA ILE A 112 -10.50 -0.41 -6.66
C ILE A 112 -9.44 -1.46 -6.40
N ASN A 113 -8.20 -1.10 -6.72
CA ASN A 113 -7.05 -1.98 -6.55
C ASN A 113 -6.05 -1.42 -5.53
N ASN A 114 -6.09 -0.12 -5.25
CA ASN A 114 -5.16 0.55 -4.38
C ASN A 114 -5.94 1.44 -3.42
N VAL A 115 -5.64 1.34 -2.12
CA VAL A 115 -6.32 2.12 -1.10
C VAL A 115 -5.32 2.76 -0.15
N THR A 116 -5.59 4.02 0.20
CA THR A 116 -4.96 4.71 1.32
C THR A 116 -6.06 5.08 2.31
N LEU A 117 -5.94 4.56 3.53
CA LEU A 117 -6.93 4.69 4.58
C LEU A 117 -6.33 5.39 5.79
N ASP A 118 -6.81 6.59 6.06
CA ASP A 118 -6.61 7.29 7.31
C ASP A 118 -7.74 6.96 8.28
N LEU A 119 -7.40 6.44 9.45
CA LEU A 119 -8.37 5.99 10.46
C LEU A 119 -8.80 7.10 11.43
N ASN A 120 -8.39 8.36 11.23
CA ASN A 120 -8.78 9.48 12.11
C ASN A 120 -10.24 9.93 11.97
N TYR A 121 -11.06 9.20 11.23
CA TYR A 121 -12.50 9.44 11.18
C TYR A 121 -13.19 8.82 12.41
N PRO A 122 -14.43 9.24 12.71
CA PRO A 122 -15.27 8.52 13.66
C PRO A 122 -15.38 7.03 13.28
N SER A 123 -15.40 6.13 14.26
CA SER A 123 -15.39 4.68 14.00
C SER A 123 -16.58 4.21 13.16
N SER A 124 -17.73 4.88 13.25
CA SER A 124 -18.86 4.63 12.36
C SER A 124 -18.54 4.89 10.88
N GLU A 125 -17.78 5.94 10.58
CA GLU A 125 -17.37 6.29 9.21
C GLU A 125 -16.25 5.38 8.71
N ASN A 126 -15.29 5.04 9.59
CA ASN A 126 -14.27 4.02 9.28
C ASN A 126 -14.95 2.71 8.87
N ARG A 127 -15.87 2.19 9.69
CA ARG A 127 -16.57 0.92 9.40
C ARG A 127 -17.41 0.99 8.14
N GLN A 128 -18.13 2.08 7.90
CA GLN A 128 -18.87 2.27 6.64
C GLN A 128 -17.95 2.27 5.42
N THR A 129 -16.78 2.91 5.52
CA THR A 129 -15.77 2.93 4.45
C THR A 129 -15.21 1.54 4.20
N VAL A 130 -14.89 0.79 5.26
CA VAL A 130 -14.41 -0.60 5.18
C VAL A 130 -15.44 -1.51 4.54
N ASP A 131 -16.70 -1.44 4.98
CA ASP A 131 -17.79 -2.25 4.45
C ASP A 131 -18.04 -1.96 2.98
N TRP A 132 -18.01 -0.67 2.60
CA TRP A 132 -18.12 -0.27 1.20
C TRP A 132 -16.95 -0.80 0.37
N LEU A 133 -15.71 -0.65 0.83
CA LEU A 133 -14.53 -1.19 0.12
C LEU A 133 -14.60 -2.71 -0.04
N ALA A 134 -14.96 -3.43 1.02
CA ALA A 134 -15.12 -4.88 0.98
C ALA A 134 -16.20 -5.32 -0.03
N ALA A 135 -17.25 -4.52 -0.22
CA ALA A 135 -18.26 -4.73 -1.25
C ALA A 135 -17.73 -4.43 -2.68
N GLN A 136 -16.68 -3.62 -2.82
CA GLN A 136 -16.01 -3.41 -4.11
C GLN A 136 -15.10 -4.58 -4.49
N GLY A 137 -14.46 -5.19 -3.49
CA GLY A 137 -13.59 -6.36 -3.56
C GLY A 137 -12.82 -6.53 -2.25
N SER A 138 -12.59 -7.77 -1.81
CA SER A 138 -11.93 -8.05 -0.52
C SER A 138 -10.41 -8.10 -0.60
N THR A 139 -9.80 -7.85 -1.76
CA THR A 139 -8.34 -7.98 -1.95
C THR A 139 -7.81 -6.78 -2.74
N MET A 140 -6.85 -6.09 -2.14
CA MET A 140 -6.19 -4.92 -2.71
C MET A 140 -4.78 -5.29 -3.16
N ASN A 141 -4.32 -4.69 -4.26
CA ASN A 141 -2.93 -4.77 -4.70
C ASN A 141 -2.04 -3.96 -3.75
N TYR A 142 -2.42 -2.71 -3.50
CA TYR A 142 -1.73 -1.81 -2.59
C TYR A 142 -2.70 -1.36 -1.50
N MET A 143 -2.25 -1.43 -0.26
CA MET A 143 -3.01 -0.98 0.89
C MET A 143 -2.10 -0.23 1.85
N GLU A 144 -2.39 1.04 2.07
CA GLU A 144 -1.72 1.88 3.05
C GLU A 144 -2.73 2.28 4.13
N VAL A 145 -2.38 2.06 5.39
CA VAL A 145 -3.21 2.41 6.54
C VAL A 145 -2.42 3.31 7.45
N LEU A 146 -2.99 4.44 7.83
CA LEU A 146 -2.32 5.47 8.63
C LEU A 146 -3.27 6.07 9.66
N ASN A 147 -2.69 6.71 10.68
CA ASN A 147 -3.39 7.57 11.62
C ASN A 147 -2.69 8.94 11.69
N SER A 148 -2.98 9.80 10.71
CA SER A 148 -2.31 11.10 10.59
C SER A 148 -2.51 12.05 11.78
N GLY A 149 -3.50 11.81 12.64
CA GLY A 149 -3.94 12.67 13.72
C GLY A 149 -2.90 12.82 14.82
N GLU A 150 -2.69 14.05 15.26
CA GLU A 150 -1.85 14.40 16.41
C GLU A 150 -2.57 14.24 17.75
N GLU A 151 -3.85 13.84 17.75
CA GLU A 151 -4.66 13.92 18.95
C GLU A 151 -4.21 12.94 20.03
N SER A 152 -3.77 13.56 21.12
CA SER A 152 -3.40 13.06 22.44
C SER A 152 -4.60 12.51 23.22
N GLY A 153 -5.50 11.76 22.56
CA GLY A 153 -6.64 11.09 23.18
C GLY A 153 -6.51 9.57 23.08
N ASP A 154 -6.91 8.86 24.15
CA ASP A 154 -6.80 7.40 24.33
C ASP A 154 -7.57 6.52 23.30
N ASP A 155 -8.16 7.12 22.26
CA ASP A 155 -8.90 6.44 21.21
C ASP A 155 -7.96 5.92 20.12
N LEU A 156 -7.07 5.03 20.54
CA LEU A 156 -6.31 4.19 19.62
C LEU A 156 -7.31 3.40 18.77
N LYS A 157 -7.31 3.66 17.45
CA LYS A 157 -8.24 3.10 16.45
C LYS A 157 -7.99 1.62 16.14
N GLU A 158 -7.56 0.88 17.15
CA GLU A 158 -7.19 -0.54 17.07
C GLU A 158 -8.36 -1.43 16.71
N ASP A 159 -9.55 -1.13 17.23
CA ASP A 159 -10.75 -1.91 16.89
C ASP A 159 -11.14 -1.71 15.42
N ASP A 160 -11.02 -0.48 14.91
CA ASP A 160 -11.24 -0.19 13.49
C ASP A 160 -10.13 -0.79 12.62
N LEU A 161 -8.88 -0.79 13.09
CA LEU A 161 -7.75 -1.42 12.43
C LEU A 161 -7.94 -2.94 12.33
N ARG A 162 -8.30 -3.61 13.44
CA ARG A 162 -8.62 -5.05 13.45
C ARG A 162 -9.80 -5.35 12.52
N TYR A 163 -10.86 -4.55 12.58
CA TYR A 163 -12.01 -4.67 11.69
C TYR A 163 -11.62 -4.58 10.21
N LEU A 164 -10.76 -3.63 9.87
CA LEU A 164 -10.22 -3.46 8.52
C LEU A 164 -9.42 -4.69 8.07
N MET A 165 -8.51 -5.20 8.90
CA MET A 165 -7.67 -6.37 8.57
C MET A 165 -8.50 -7.65 8.37
N GLU A 166 -9.61 -7.81 9.10
CA GLU A 166 -10.52 -8.95 8.94
C GLU A 166 -11.29 -8.92 7.61
N LYS A 167 -11.51 -7.73 7.05
CA LYS A 167 -12.39 -7.51 5.89
C LYS A 167 -11.65 -7.37 4.58
N ILE A 168 -10.45 -6.80 4.61
CA ILE A 168 -9.68 -6.43 3.42
C ILE A 168 -8.31 -7.07 3.50
N GLN A 169 -7.96 -7.80 2.45
CA GLN A 169 -6.69 -8.48 2.28
C GLN A 169 -5.75 -7.66 1.40
N ALA A 170 -4.45 -7.67 1.69
CA ALA A 170 -3.43 -7.11 0.82
C ALA A 170 -2.68 -8.23 0.07
N SER A 171 -2.39 -8.02 -1.21
CA SER A 171 -1.75 -9.02 -2.06
C SER A 171 -0.35 -8.64 -2.54
N LYS A 172 -0.07 -7.36 -2.85
CA LYS A 172 1.26 -6.94 -3.31
C LYS A 172 1.98 -6.10 -2.28
N VAL A 173 1.37 -5.01 -1.83
CA VAL A 173 2.00 -4.07 -0.90
C VAL A 173 1.04 -3.78 0.24
N PHE A 174 1.52 -3.95 1.46
CA PHE A 174 0.84 -3.50 2.67
C PHE A 174 1.76 -2.58 3.46
N MET A 175 1.30 -1.36 3.69
CA MET A 175 2.00 -0.34 4.47
C MET A 175 1.16 0.07 5.68
N LEU A 176 1.71 -0.12 6.88
CA LEU A 176 1.06 0.24 8.13
C LEU A 176 1.83 1.37 8.82
N MET A 177 1.31 2.58 8.69
CA MET A 177 1.88 3.83 9.18
C MET A 177 1.15 4.32 10.44
N VAL A 178 0.82 3.41 11.34
CA VAL A 178 0.16 3.72 12.61
C VAL A 178 1.21 4.04 13.67
N LYS A 179 1.10 5.21 14.32
CA LYS A 179 2.16 5.75 15.19
C LYS A 179 2.24 5.11 16.58
N LYS A 180 1.13 4.61 17.13
CA LYS A 180 1.04 4.15 18.53
C LYS A 180 0.04 3.02 18.67
N TYR A 181 0.27 2.17 19.67
CA TYR A 181 -0.63 1.10 20.10
C TYR A 181 -0.70 1.07 21.63
N LYS A 182 -1.75 0.44 22.17
CA LYS A 182 -1.87 0.08 23.58
C LYS A 182 -0.80 -0.97 23.91
N ALA A 183 -0.44 -1.02 25.20
CA ALA A 183 0.31 -2.15 25.71
C ALA A 183 -0.45 -3.46 25.36
N ASP A 184 0.31 -4.49 24.99
CA ASP A 184 -0.19 -5.82 24.61
C ASP A 184 -1.09 -5.87 23.36
N PHE A 185 -1.12 -4.80 22.55
CA PHE A 185 -1.82 -4.85 21.26
C PHE A 185 -1.27 -5.98 20.39
N ARG A 186 -2.18 -6.73 19.76
CA ARG A 186 -1.86 -7.82 18.84
C ARG A 186 -2.84 -7.83 17.68
N MET A 187 -2.31 -8.21 16.53
CA MET A 187 -3.06 -8.30 15.28
C MET A 187 -2.32 -9.22 14.32
N GLU A 188 -3.09 -9.90 13.47
CA GLU A 188 -2.55 -10.66 12.34
C GLU A 188 -2.53 -9.78 11.09
N ILE A 189 -1.47 -9.92 10.29
CA ILE A 189 -1.31 -9.16 9.04
C ILE A 189 -2.27 -9.74 8.00
N PRO A 190 -3.06 -8.91 7.29
CA PRO A 190 -4.06 -9.41 6.37
C PRO A 190 -3.40 -9.91 5.07
N GLY A 191 -3.85 -11.07 4.62
CA GLY A 191 -3.39 -11.69 3.38
C GLY A 191 -1.95 -12.18 3.51
N LYS A 192 -1.22 -12.04 2.41
CA LYS A 192 0.19 -12.44 2.26
C LYS A 192 0.84 -11.45 1.29
N PRO A 193 0.95 -10.17 1.70
CA PRO A 193 1.46 -9.15 0.80
C PRO A 193 2.88 -9.54 0.37
N TYR A 194 3.22 -9.32 -0.90
CA TYR A 194 4.59 -9.53 -1.37
C TYR A 194 5.59 -8.61 -0.64
N HIS A 195 5.16 -7.39 -0.32
CA HIS A 195 5.90 -6.38 0.42
C HIS A 195 5.10 -5.93 1.64
N LEU A 196 5.66 -6.20 2.82
CA LEU A 196 5.13 -5.79 4.11
C LEU A 196 6.01 -4.71 4.71
N HIS A 197 5.45 -3.52 4.94
CA HIS A 197 6.11 -2.44 5.68
C HIS A 197 5.24 -2.02 6.86
N ILE A 198 5.79 -2.13 8.06
CA ILE A 198 5.17 -1.67 9.30
C ILE A 198 6.09 -0.62 9.93
N GLU A 199 5.59 0.62 10.07
CA GLU A 199 6.37 1.74 10.61
C GLU A 199 6.56 1.69 12.12
N ASN A 200 5.52 1.26 12.84
CA ASN A 200 5.64 0.91 14.25
C ASN A 200 5.31 -0.57 14.41
N ALA A 201 6.35 -1.39 14.53
CA ALA A 201 6.27 -2.84 14.67
C ALA A 201 6.41 -3.30 16.12
N GLN A 202 6.11 -2.45 17.11
CA GLN A 202 6.19 -2.81 18.53
C GLN A 202 5.22 -3.92 18.93
N PHE A 203 4.16 -4.13 18.15
CA PHE A 203 3.19 -5.20 18.37
C PHE A 203 3.58 -6.54 17.75
N ILE A 204 4.69 -6.61 17.01
CA ILE A 204 5.20 -7.85 16.40
C ILE A 204 6.20 -8.49 17.36
N ASP A 205 5.75 -9.49 18.10
CA ASP A 205 6.65 -10.35 18.89
C ASP A 205 7.38 -11.38 18.02
N TYR A 206 8.29 -12.15 18.64
CA TYR A 206 9.08 -13.14 17.92
C TYR A 206 8.22 -14.23 17.26
N ASP A 207 7.16 -14.67 17.93
CA ASP A 207 6.27 -15.69 17.39
C ASP A 207 5.47 -15.16 16.19
N GLN A 208 5.05 -13.89 16.23
CA GLN A 208 4.43 -13.22 15.08
C GLN A 208 5.41 -13.06 13.92
N LEU A 209 6.67 -12.67 14.16
CA LEU A 209 7.70 -12.61 13.11
C LEU A 209 7.82 -13.94 12.37
N LEU A 210 7.82 -15.07 13.08
CA LEU A 210 7.92 -16.39 12.45
C LEU A 210 6.70 -16.77 11.61
N ARG A 211 5.53 -16.19 11.88
CA ARG A 211 4.29 -16.41 11.12
C ARG A 211 4.12 -15.48 9.92
N LEU A 212 4.91 -14.41 9.82
CA LEU A 212 4.81 -13.50 8.68
C LEU A 212 5.12 -14.26 7.38
N GLU A 213 4.25 -14.09 6.39
CA GLU A 213 4.43 -14.66 5.05
C GLU A 213 4.56 -13.53 4.03
N SER A 214 5.78 -13.03 3.87
CA SER A 214 6.11 -11.96 2.91
C SER A 214 7.56 -12.08 2.43
N PRO A 215 7.83 -12.07 1.12
CA PRO A 215 9.19 -12.01 0.56
C PRO A 215 9.97 -10.77 0.98
N VAL A 216 9.30 -9.61 1.10
CA VAL A 216 9.94 -8.38 1.56
C VAL A 216 9.31 -7.93 2.86
N ILE A 217 10.12 -7.82 3.92
CA ILE A 217 9.66 -7.46 5.28
C ILE A 217 10.42 -6.24 5.79
N ILE A 218 9.72 -5.14 6.07
CA ILE A 218 10.28 -3.93 6.66
C ILE A 218 9.56 -3.68 7.99
N LEU A 219 10.27 -3.88 9.10
CA LEU A 219 9.76 -3.68 10.46
C LEU A 219 10.53 -2.55 11.14
N ARG A 220 9.89 -1.39 11.22
CA ARG A 220 10.43 -0.23 11.92
C ARG A 220 9.94 -0.18 13.37
N GLU A 221 10.71 0.46 14.24
CA GLU A 221 10.47 0.55 15.69
C GLU A 221 10.16 -0.81 16.36
N SER A 222 10.79 -1.89 15.89
CA SER A 222 10.57 -3.23 16.46
C SER A 222 11.08 -3.35 17.90
N ILE A 223 10.36 -4.13 18.72
CA ILE A 223 10.78 -4.52 20.08
C ILE A 223 11.71 -5.73 20.12
N LEU A 224 11.95 -6.38 18.97
CA LEU A 224 12.73 -7.62 18.90
C LEU A 224 14.16 -7.41 19.36
N THR A 225 14.61 -8.31 20.21
CA THR A 225 15.97 -8.29 20.78
C THR A 225 17.01 -8.79 19.78
N SER A 226 18.28 -8.42 20.00
CA SER A 226 19.41 -8.94 19.24
C SER A 226 19.44 -10.48 19.23
N GLN A 227 19.07 -11.11 20.36
CA GLN A 227 19.02 -12.56 20.53
C GLN A 227 17.89 -13.19 19.69
N GLU A 228 16.72 -12.56 19.63
CA GLU A 228 15.60 -13.01 18.80
C GLU A 228 15.91 -12.86 17.31
N ILE A 229 16.53 -11.75 16.90
CA ILE A 229 16.98 -11.56 15.52
C ILE A 229 18.06 -12.61 15.17
N ASN A 230 19.03 -12.88 16.06
CA ASN A 230 19.99 -13.97 15.88
C ASN A 230 19.29 -15.33 15.70
N ARG A 231 18.28 -15.61 16.54
CA ARG A 231 17.51 -16.85 16.49
C ARG A 231 16.73 -16.98 15.18
N PHE A 232 16.13 -15.89 14.70
CA PHE A 232 15.50 -15.82 13.38
C PHE A 232 16.49 -16.17 12.26
N LEU A 233 17.68 -15.56 12.26
CA LEU A 233 18.71 -15.85 11.25
C LEU A 233 19.18 -17.31 11.29
N LYS A 234 19.31 -17.91 12.48
CA LYS A 234 19.62 -19.36 12.61
C LYS A 234 18.54 -20.23 12.00
N SER A 235 17.27 -19.92 12.27
CA SER A 235 16.11 -20.63 11.73
C SER A 235 16.04 -20.51 10.21
N TRP A 236 16.33 -19.33 9.66
CA TRP A 236 16.43 -19.14 8.21
C TRP A 236 17.60 -19.93 7.62
N MET A 237 18.78 -19.89 8.27
CA MET A 237 19.96 -20.66 7.85
C MET A 237 19.71 -22.17 7.87
N SER A 238 18.86 -22.68 8.76
CA SER A 238 18.51 -24.11 8.83
C SER A 238 17.34 -24.52 7.93
N CYS A 239 16.85 -23.62 7.06
CA CYS A 239 15.67 -23.83 6.20
C CYS A 239 14.37 -24.12 6.98
N GLU A 240 14.25 -23.67 8.22
CA GLU A 240 13.04 -23.89 9.03
C GLU A 240 11.96 -22.85 8.75
N THR A 241 12.33 -21.62 8.39
CA THR A 241 11.39 -20.50 8.22
C THR A 241 11.76 -19.59 7.05
N HIS A 242 10.77 -18.83 6.54
CA HIS A 242 10.99 -17.72 5.61
C HIS A 242 11.77 -18.11 4.33
N LEU A 243 11.42 -19.23 3.70
CA LEU A 243 12.10 -19.77 2.52
C LEU A 243 12.02 -18.86 1.28
N GLU A 244 10.93 -18.09 1.18
CA GLU A 244 10.65 -17.11 0.12
C GLU A 244 11.15 -15.70 0.46
N LEU A 245 11.90 -15.52 1.56
CA LEU A 245 12.47 -14.23 1.90
C LEU A 245 13.40 -13.77 0.76
N GLU A 246 13.24 -12.52 0.37
CA GLU A 246 14.06 -11.80 -0.61
C GLU A 246 14.80 -10.65 0.07
N ALA A 247 14.13 -9.95 1.00
CA ALA A 247 14.73 -8.84 1.73
C ALA A 247 14.08 -8.63 3.09
N MET A 248 14.87 -8.18 4.06
CA MET A 248 14.36 -7.79 5.37
C MET A 248 15.05 -6.51 5.85
N GLN A 249 14.29 -5.63 6.46
CA GLN A 249 14.80 -4.50 7.22
C GLN A 249 14.20 -4.52 8.63
N ILE A 250 15.05 -4.39 9.64
CA ILE A 250 14.59 -4.32 11.03
C ILE A 250 15.45 -3.38 11.88
N ASN A 251 14.82 -2.65 12.79
CA ASN A 251 15.53 -1.85 13.78
C ASN A 251 16.34 -2.72 14.74
N ILE A 252 17.48 -2.19 15.17
CA ILE A 252 18.33 -2.79 16.19
C ILE A 252 18.64 -1.76 17.28
N SER A 253 18.85 -2.23 18.50
CA SER A 253 19.03 -1.37 19.68
C SER A 253 20.25 -0.45 19.59
N SER A 254 21.33 -0.90 18.94
CA SER A 254 22.54 -0.12 18.75
C SER A 254 23.46 -0.76 17.72
N ARG A 255 24.53 -0.06 17.33
CA ARG A 255 25.61 -0.63 16.52
C ARG A 255 26.29 -1.83 17.19
N ASN A 256 26.31 -1.90 18.53
CA ASN A 256 26.90 -3.02 19.26
C ASN A 256 26.06 -4.30 19.18
N ALA A 257 24.75 -4.16 18.88
CA ALA A 257 23.85 -5.30 18.66
C ALA A 257 24.34 -6.22 17.53
N MET A 258 25.13 -5.69 16.58
CA MET A 258 25.77 -6.47 15.53
C MET A 258 26.50 -7.71 16.07
N ASN A 259 27.27 -7.57 17.15
CA ASN A 259 28.07 -8.68 17.69
C ASN A 259 27.19 -9.80 18.24
N GLU A 260 26.05 -9.46 18.82
CA GLU A 260 25.09 -10.43 19.35
C GLU A 260 24.29 -11.09 18.22
N ILE A 261 23.83 -10.29 17.25
CA ILE A 261 23.10 -10.75 16.08
C ILE A 261 23.96 -11.68 15.23
N MET A 262 25.25 -11.37 15.07
CA MET A 262 26.18 -12.06 14.19
C MET A 262 27.06 -13.08 14.93
N ASN A 263 26.55 -13.61 16.04
CA ASN A 263 27.09 -14.82 16.66
C ASN A 263 26.70 -16.06 15.82
N LEU A 264 27.21 -16.07 14.57
CA LEU A 264 26.94 -17.01 13.48
C LEU A 264 28.19 -17.15 12.60
N PRO A 265 28.34 -18.23 11.82
CA PRO A 265 29.32 -18.29 10.74
C PRO A 265 28.97 -17.26 9.65
N TYR A 266 29.86 -16.30 9.38
CA TYR A 266 29.70 -15.30 8.33
C TYR A 266 31.01 -15.02 7.58
N GLU A 267 30.88 -14.51 6.36
CA GLU A 267 31.98 -14.02 5.53
C GLU A 267 31.83 -12.51 5.33
N ARG A 268 32.93 -11.75 5.29
CA ARG A 268 32.89 -10.34 4.90
C ARG A 268 32.89 -10.21 3.38
N THR A 269 32.10 -9.28 2.86
CA THR A 269 32.05 -8.98 1.43
C THR A 269 31.95 -7.48 1.19
N ASN A 270 32.54 -7.03 0.08
CA ASN A 270 32.45 -5.67 -0.44
C ASN A 270 32.08 -5.71 -1.94
N ASP A 271 31.29 -6.71 -2.36
CA ASP A 271 30.88 -6.87 -3.75
C ASP A 271 30.10 -5.63 -4.23
N PRO A 272 30.59 -4.91 -5.27
CA PRO A 272 29.91 -3.75 -5.82
C PRO A 272 28.47 -4.02 -6.27
N LYS A 273 28.16 -5.24 -6.75
CA LYS A 273 26.80 -5.59 -7.17
C LYS A 273 25.82 -5.63 -6.01
N LEU A 274 26.27 -6.11 -4.86
CA LEU A 274 25.45 -6.11 -3.64
C LEU A 274 25.27 -4.67 -3.14
N ILE A 275 26.33 -3.85 -3.18
CA ILE A 275 26.23 -2.41 -2.82
C ILE A 275 25.18 -1.70 -3.69
N GLU A 276 25.17 -1.97 -4.99
CA GLU A 276 24.18 -1.43 -5.92
C GLU A 276 22.78 -1.95 -5.62
N ALA A 277 22.64 -3.25 -5.36
CA ALA A 277 21.35 -3.86 -5.02
C ALA A 277 20.75 -3.29 -3.73
N PHE A 278 21.56 -2.99 -2.70
CA PHE A 278 21.08 -2.30 -1.50
C PHE A 278 20.67 -0.85 -1.76
N ALA A 279 21.32 -0.18 -2.71
CA ALA A 279 20.94 1.18 -3.13
C ALA A 279 19.64 1.22 -3.94
N ASP A 280 19.20 0.06 -4.45
CA ASP A 280 17.93 -0.12 -5.15
C ASP A 280 16.82 -0.60 -4.20
N TYR A 281 15.62 -0.81 -4.75
CA TYR A 281 14.50 -1.42 -4.06
C TYR A 281 14.89 -2.81 -3.52
N PRO A 282 14.47 -3.20 -2.29
CA PRO A 282 13.50 -2.51 -1.44
C PRO A 282 14.08 -1.56 -0.39
N HIS A 283 15.41 -1.45 -0.29
CA HIS A 283 16.07 -0.74 0.81
C HIS A 283 16.37 0.72 0.49
N HIS A 284 16.64 1.04 -0.78
CA HIS A 284 17.04 2.38 -1.24
C HIS A 284 18.18 2.98 -0.39
N PHE A 285 19.12 2.13 0.01
CA PHE A 285 20.11 2.41 1.04
C PHE A 285 21.54 2.34 0.48
N LYS A 286 22.28 3.44 0.57
CA LYS A 286 23.69 3.48 0.17
C LYS A 286 24.57 2.94 1.29
N ILE A 287 25.13 1.75 1.07
CA ILE A 287 26.05 1.12 1.99
C ILE A 287 27.38 1.89 2.04
N THR A 288 27.84 2.16 3.27
CA THR A 288 29.12 2.84 3.56
C THR A 288 30.06 1.97 4.42
N PHE A 289 29.67 0.74 4.78
CA PHE A 289 30.40 -0.14 5.71
C PHE A 289 30.53 -1.57 5.19
N ASP A 290 31.42 -2.36 5.82
CA ASP A 290 31.62 -3.79 5.55
C ASP A 290 30.29 -4.56 5.61
N MET A 291 29.93 -5.23 4.53
CA MET A 291 28.80 -6.16 4.50
C MET A 291 29.24 -7.54 4.95
N ILE A 292 28.31 -8.30 5.51
CA ILE A 292 28.56 -9.68 5.89
C ILE A 292 27.55 -10.61 5.27
N THR A 293 28.00 -11.80 4.91
CA THR A 293 27.18 -12.80 4.23
C THR A 293 27.11 -14.05 5.08
N ILE A 294 25.89 -14.53 5.28
CA ILE A 294 25.59 -15.84 5.86
C ILE A 294 25.02 -16.74 4.77
N GLN A 295 25.25 -18.03 4.89
CA GLN A 295 24.80 -19.02 3.90
C GLN A 295 23.77 -19.96 4.52
N ARG A 296 22.74 -20.29 3.74
CA ARG A 296 21.74 -21.26 4.11
C ARG A 296 22.29 -22.70 4.01
N CYS A 297 21.79 -23.62 4.83
CA CYS A 297 22.36 -24.97 5.00
C CYS A 297 22.27 -25.84 3.74
N ASP A 298 21.30 -25.57 2.87
CA ASP A 298 21.17 -26.21 1.56
C ASP A 298 22.21 -25.73 0.53
N GLY A 299 22.92 -24.64 0.84
CA GLY A 299 23.88 -24.00 -0.04
C GLY A 299 23.28 -23.23 -1.20
N GLU A 300 21.94 -23.19 -1.33
CA GLU A 300 21.25 -22.61 -2.49
C GLU A 300 21.11 -21.10 -2.41
N LYS A 301 20.93 -20.55 -1.20
CA LYS A 301 20.76 -19.10 -0.98
C LYS A 301 21.78 -18.56 0.01
N LYS A 302 22.17 -17.31 -0.20
CA LYS A 302 22.94 -16.49 0.74
C LYS A 302 22.11 -15.29 1.15
N VAL A 303 22.38 -14.78 2.35
CA VAL A 303 21.89 -13.47 2.79
C VAL A 303 23.09 -12.61 3.08
N THR A 304 23.15 -11.46 2.41
CA THR A 304 24.07 -10.40 2.78
C THR A 304 23.34 -9.41 3.67
N GLY A 305 23.98 -9.04 4.77
CA GLY A 305 23.49 -8.07 5.74
C GLY A 305 24.40 -6.86 5.86
N ALA A 306 23.81 -5.69 6.07
CA ALA A 306 24.49 -4.44 6.34
C ALA A 306 23.86 -3.74 7.56
N PHE A 307 24.71 -3.09 8.37
CA PHE A 307 24.29 -2.34 9.55
C PHE A 307 24.45 -0.85 9.28
N ALA A 308 23.39 -0.08 9.46
CA ALA A 308 23.43 1.35 9.21
C ALA A 308 22.39 2.13 10.00
N LEU A 309 22.55 3.45 9.96
CA LEU A 309 21.52 4.39 10.40
C LEU A 309 20.53 4.58 9.25
N SER A 310 19.24 4.46 9.53
CA SER A 310 18.21 4.89 8.60
C SER A 310 18.08 6.43 8.59
N PRO A 311 17.31 7.01 7.65
CA PRO A 311 17.19 8.46 7.51
C PRO A 311 16.69 9.20 8.76
N ASP A 312 15.91 8.52 9.61
CA ASP A 312 15.43 8.97 10.92
C ASP A 312 16.50 8.90 12.04
N GLY A 313 17.69 8.38 11.75
CA GLY A 313 18.78 8.20 12.70
C GLY A 313 18.72 6.92 13.52
N SER A 314 17.74 6.04 13.29
CA SER A 314 17.64 4.78 14.02
C SER A 314 18.61 3.71 13.45
N CYS A 315 19.20 2.89 14.32
CA CYS A 315 20.06 1.79 13.86
C CYS A 315 19.19 0.68 13.26
N CYS A 316 19.58 0.18 12.08
CA CYS A 316 18.88 -0.87 11.35
C CYS A 316 19.85 -1.95 10.85
N LEU A 317 19.34 -3.17 10.79
CA LEU A 317 19.87 -4.28 10.01
C LEU A 317 19.10 -4.36 8.69
N PHE A 318 19.82 -4.34 7.58
CA PHE A 318 19.31 -4.56 6.23
C PHE A 318 19.81 -5.90 5.74
N LEU A 319 18.93 -6.74 5.21
CA LEU A 319 19.22 -8.07 4.67
C LEU A 319 18.73 -8.15 3.23
N LEU A 320 19.54 -8.76 2.37
CA LEU A 320 19.24 -9.05 0.98
C LEU A 320 19.62 -10.50 0.67
N VAL A 321 18.67 -11.25 0.13
CA VAL A 321 18.82 -12.67 -0.21
C VAL A 321 19.23 -12.78 -1.69
N HIS A 322 20.21 -13.64 -2.00
CA HIS A 322 20.71 -13.89 -3.37
C HIS A 322 21.18 -15.32 -3.59
#